data_AF-A0A3E1P423-F1
#
_entry.id   AF-A0A3E1P423-F1
#
_cell.length_a   1.000
_cell.length_b   1.000
_cell.length_c   1.000
_cell.angle_alpha   90.00
_cell.angle_beta   90.00
_cell.angle_gamma   90.00
#
_symmetry.space_group_name_H-M   'P 1'
#
loop_
_entity.id
_entity.type
_entity.pdbx_description
1 polymer ?
#
loop_
_entity_poly.entity_id
_entity_poly.type
_entity_poly.pdbx_seq_one_letter_code
_entity_poly.pdbx_strand_id
1 'polypeptide(L)'
;MKPFRHFTALERRGIVALLLLTTISIYTPAIVAHYFPLQPGTDTLFSKEIAAFQDSLKKTPPPPKKHITFSHPRQSVIAIDINRADSTAWESLKGIGPVLAARIIRFRDKLGGFYAISQIRETYGLPDSTFNKIQPYLRLNAVSLKKLDLNSADEQTLAQHPYIRYKLARLIVLYRSNNGPFSQATDLLGIPLVDDSIYRKIEHYIKTEKPPI
;
A
#
# COMPACT_ATOMS: atom_id res chain seq x y z
N MET A 1 4.16 -1.93 56.75
CA MET A 1 3.94 -3.39 56.85
C MET A 1 3.62 -3.74 58.29
N LYS A 2 2.49 -4.42 58.57
CA LYS A 2 2.16 -4.89 59.92
C LYS A 2 3.04 -6.12 60.25
N PRO A 3 3.67 -6.21 61.44
CA PRO A 3 4.55 -7.34 61.77
C PRO A 3 3.78 -8.67 61.82
N PHE A 4 4.42 -9.75 61.37
CA PHE A 4 3.84 -11.10 61.18
C PHE A 4 3.12 -11.68 62.42
N ARG A 5 3.39 -11.13 63.61
CA ARG A 5 2.76 -11.50 64.87
C ARG A 5 1.30 -11.05 65.02
N HIS A 6 0.79 -10.15 64.17
CA HIS A 6 -0.61 -9.66 64.23
C HIS A 6 -1.63 -10.47 63.41
N PHE A 7 -1.20 -11.48 62.67
CA PHE A 7 -2.11 -12.33 61.90
C PHE A 7 -2.81 -13.35 62.80
N THR A 8 -4.06 -13.65 62.52
CA THR A 8 -4.80 -14.72 63.22
C THR A 8 -4.13 -16.08 62.98
N ALA A 9 -4.38 -17.05 63.86
CA ALA A 9 -3.81 -18.39 63.72
C ALA A 9 -4.20 -19.07 62.39
N LEU A 10 -5.38 -18.75 61.85
CA LEU A 10 -5.87 -19.27 60.57
C LEU A 10 -5.10 -18.67 59.37
N GLU A 11 -4.87 -17.36 59.38
CA GLU A 11 -4.10 -16.66 58.32
C GLU A 11 -2.64 -17.11 58.30
N ARG A 12 -2.02 -17.34 59.46
CA ARG A 12 -0.64 -17.85 59.53
C ARG A 12 -0.51 -19.24 58.93
N ARG A 13 -1.47 -20.14 59.17
CA ARG A 13 -1.50 -21.47 58.55
C ARG A 13 -1.68 -21.38 57.04
N GLY A 14 -2.53 -20.46 56.57
CA GLY A 14 -2.72 -20.21 55.13
C GLY A 14 -1.47 -19.69 54.44
N ILE A 15 -0.76 -18.73 55.03
CA ILE A 15 0.48 -18.18 54.46
C ILE A 15 1.58 -19.25 54.39
N VAL A 16 1.74 -20.06 55.45
CA VAL A 16 2.72 -21.16 55.45
C VAL A 16 2.36 -22.19 54.39
N ALA A 17 1.09 -22.56 54.25
CA ALA A 17 0.64 -23.48 53.20
C ALA A 17 0.90 -22.93 51.78
N LEU A 18 0.66 -21.63 51.57
CA LEU A 18 0.93 -20.98 50.28
C LEU A 18 2.43 -20.98 49.95
N LEU A 19 3.30 -20.67 50.91
CA LEU A 19 4.75 -20.71 50.72
C LEU A 19 5.28 -22.13 50.45
N LEU A 20 4.66 -23.17 51.01
CA LEU A 20 5.01 -24.56 50.69
C LEU A 20 4.58 -24.94 49.27
N LEU A 21 3.38 -24.54 48.84
CA LEU A 21 2.91 -24.84 47.47
C LEU A 21 3.73 -24.12 46.40
N THR A 22 4.14 -22.87 46.63
CA THR A 22 4.97 -22.13 45.66
C THR A 22 6.37 -22.72 45.54
N THR A 23 6.98 -23.16 46.65
CA THR A 23 8.29 -23.83 46.59
C THR A 23 8.20 -25.15 45.84
N ILE A 24 7.19 -25.98 46.11
CA ILE A 24 6.96 -27.23 45.35
C ILE A 24 6.80 -26.96 43.85
N SER A 25 5.99 -25.96 43.46
CA SER A 25 5.78 -25.62 42.05
C SER A 25 7.05 -25.14 41.33
N ILE A 26 7.98 -24.49 42.04
CA ILE A 26 9.25 -24.01 41.45
C ILE A 26 10.25 -25.16 41.26
N TYR A 27 10.32 -26.09 42.23
CA TYR A 27 11.32 -27.17 42.20
C TYR A 27 10.88 -28.42 41.43
N THR A 28 9.58 -28.64 41.23
CA THR A 28 9.02 -29.77 40.45
C THR A 28 9.63 -29.94 39.05
N PRO A 29 9.76 -28.91 38.18
CA PRO A 29 10.32 -29.11 36.84
C PRO A 29 11.81 -29.51 36.87
N ALA A 30 12.59 -28.99 37.82
CA ALA A 30 14.00 -29.34 37.95
C ALA A 30 14.19 -30.80 38.41
N ILE A 31 13.35 -31.24 39.35
CA ILE A 31 13.32 -32.64 39.81
C ILE A 31 12.95 -33.57 38.64
N VAL A 32 11.89 -33.26 37.90
CA VAL A 32 11.49 -34.09 36.75
C VAL A 32 12.59 -34.16 35.70
N ALA A 33 13.25 -33.04 35.36
CA ALA A 33 14.36 -33.04 34.40
C ALA A 33 15.58 -33.86 34.88
N HIS A 34 15.83 -33.90 36.19
CA HIS A 34 16.93 -34.67 36.78
C HIS A 34 16.64 -36.19 36.79
N TYR A 35 15.41 -36.59 37.10
CA TYR A 35 15.03 -38.02 37.16
C TYR A 35 14.58 -38.58 35.80
N PHE A 36 14.10 -37.74 34.89
CA PHE A 36 13.69 -38.09 33.53
C PHE A 36 14.42 -37.21 32.51
N PRO A 37 15.74 -37.40 32.30
CA PRO A 37 16.42 -36.79 31.18
C PRO A 37 15.77 -37.31 29.90
N LEU A 38 15.15 -36.43 29.11
CA LEU A 38 14.67 -36.75 27.77
C LEU A 38 15.90 -37.14 26.94
N GLN A 39 16.18 -38.43 26.84
CA GLN A 39 17.17 -38.92 25.90
C GLN A 39 16.56 -38.73 24.51
N PRO A 40 17.07 -37.84 23.65
CA PRO A 40 16.64 -37.81 22.27
C PRO A 40 16.85 -39.22 21.72
N GLY A 41 15.80 -39.84 21.16
CA GLY A 41 15.86 -41.19 20.62
C GLY A 41 17.04 -41.29 19.64
N THR A 42 18.11 -41.93 20.08
CA THR A 42 19.31 -42.14 19.26
C THR A 42 19.10 -43.41 18.47
N ASP A 43 18.15 -43.35 17.53
CA ASP A 43 18.08 -44.34 16.47
C ASP A 43 19.36 -44.18 15.65
N THR A 44 20.34 -45.04 15.95
CA THR A 44 21.65 -45.09 15.27
C THR A 44 21.52 -45.27 13.75
N LEU A 45 20.36 -45.72 13.28
CA LEU A 45 19.98 -45.79 11.88
C LEU A 45 19.76 -44.38 11.28
N PHE A 46 19.01 -43.52 11.97
CA PHE A 46 18.67 -42.18 11.50
C PHE A 46 19.90 -41.26 11.44
N SER A 47 20.81 -41.37 12.43
CA SER A 47 22.08 -40.62 12.40
C SER A 47 22.96 -41.05 11.23
N LYS A 48 22.92 -42.33 10.84
CA LYS A 48 23.65 -42.86 9.69
C LYS A 48 23.04 -42.40 8.36
N GLU A 49 21.71 -42.29 8.27
CA GLU A 49 21.01 -41.72 7.11
C GLU A 49 21.33 -40.24 6.92
N ILE A 50 21.33 -39.45 7.99
CA ILE A 50 21.70 -38.02 7.93
C ILE A 50 23.15 -37.86 7.45
N ALA A 51 24.07 -38.65 7.98
CA ALA A 51 25.48 -38.61 7.59
C ALA A 51 25.67 -38.97 6.10
N ALA A 52 25.01 -40.05 5.63
CA ALA A 52 25.08 -40.47 4.23
C ALA A 52 24.47 -39.43 3.27
N PHE A 53 23.38 -38.76 3.67
CA PHE A 53 22.76 -37.69 2.88
C PHE A 53 23.66 -36.45 2.79
N GLN A 54 24.26 -36.03 3.90
CA GLN A 54 25.20 -34.90 3.91
C GLN A 54 26.43 -35.17 3.05
N ASP A 55 26.94 -36.40 3.03
CA ASP A 55 28.03 -36.80 2.14
C ASP A 55 27.63 -36.78 0.65
N SER A 56 26.37 -37.11 0.34
CA SER A 56 25.83 -36.99 -1.02
C SER A 56 25.74 -35.52 -1.50
N LEU A 57 25.33 -34.61 -0.60
CA LEU A 57 25.32 -33.17 -0.91
C LEU A 57 26.72 -32.62 -1.16
N LYS A 58 27.75 -33.13 -0.48
CA LYS A 58 29.16 -32.71 -0.70
C LYS A 58 29.77 -33.25 -1.99
N LYS A 59 29.31 -34.42 -2.48
CA LYS A 59 29.86 -35.09 -3.67
C LYS A 59 29.32 -34.57 -4.99
N THR A 60 28.24 -33.79 -4.98
CA THR A 60 27.68 -33.24 -6.22
C THR A 60 28.49 -31.99 -6.60
N PRO A 61 29.24 -31.96 -7.71
CA PRO A 61 29.91 -30.75 -8.14
C PRO A 61 28.85 -29.65 -8.32
N PRO A 62 29.10 -28.42 -7.84
CA PRO A 62 28.14 -27.35 -7.99
C PRO A 62 27.81 -27.22 -9.48
N PRO A 63 26.51 -27.13 -9.85
CA PRO A 63 26.15 -26.91 -11.25
C PRO A 63 26.92 -25.68 -11.73
N PRO A 64 27.49 -25.71 -12.95
CA PRO A 64 28.30 -24.61 -13.45
C PRO A 64 27.48 -23.34 -13.28
N LYS A 65 28.01 -22.37 -12.51
CA LYS A 65 27.38 -21.07 -12.34
C LYS A 65 27.25 -20.48 -13.73
N LYS A 66 26.05 -20.58 -14.32
CA LYS A 66 25.69 -19.79 -15.49
C LYS A 66 25.76 -18.35 -15.01
N HIS A 67 26.91 -17.72 -15.25
CA HIS A 67 26.99 -16.28 -15.27
C HIS A 67 26.11 -15.85 -16.44
N ILE A 68 24.81 -15.70 -16.16
CA ILE A 68 23.97 -14.88 -17.01
C ILE A 68 24.47 -13.47 -16.76
N THR A 69 25.50 -13.09 -17.51
CA THR A 69 25.76 -11.68 -17.78
C THR A 69 24.51 -11.20 -18.50
N PHE A 70 23.53 -10.74 -17.73
CA PHE A 70 22.58 -9.77 -18.23
C PHE A 70 23.43 -8.54 -18.57
N SER A 71 23.98 -8.53 -19.78
CA SER A 71 24.32 -7.29 -20.44
C SER A 71 22.99 -6.55 -20.54
N HIS A 72 22.64 -5.78 -19.51
CA HIS A 72 21.69 -4.71 -19.69
C HIS A 72 22.36 -3.83 -20.74
N PRO A 73 21.87 -3.78 -21.99
CA PRO A 73 22.22 -2.64 -22.83
C PRO A 73 21.97 -1.42 -21.96
N ARG A 74 22.90 -0.46 -21.91
CA ARG A 74 22.64 0.81 -21.23
C ARG A 74 21.32 1.31 -21.78
N GLN A 75 20.25 1.15 -21.01
CA GLN A 75 18.93 1.60 -21.38
C GLN A 75 19.10 3.11 -21.50
N SER A 76 19.21 3.60 -22.73
CA SER A 76 18.95 4.99 -23.03
C SER A 76 17.61 5.26 -22.36
N VAL A 77 17.59 6.07 -21.30
CA VAL A 77 16.37 6.25 -20.55
C VAL A 77 15.39 6.95 -21.49
N ILE A 78 14.46 6.18 -22.04
CA ILE A 78 13.51 6.67 -23.03
C ILE A 78 12.59 7.59 -22.26
N ALA A 79 12.56 8.86 -22.64
CA ALA A 79 11.59 9.77 -22.10
C ALA A 79 10.18 9.27 -22.47
N ILE A 80 9.31 9.12 -21.49
CA ILE A 80 7.96 8.59 -21.71
C ILE A 80 6.92 9.71 -21.69
N ASP A 81 5.93 9.59 -22.57
CA ASP A 81 4.76 10.46 -22.57
C ASP A 81 3.78 9.98 -21.50
N ILE A 82 3.49 10.83 -20.52
CA ILE A 82 2.66 10.47 -19.37
C ILE A 82 1.21 10.12 -19.73
N ASN A 83 0.73 10.63 -20.88
CA ASN A 83 -0.64 10.39 -21.35
C ASN A 83 -0.75 9.21 -22.30
N ARG A 84 0.36 8.77 -22.92
CA ARG A 84 0.37 7.70 -23.94
C ARG A 84 1.12 6.43 -23.51
N ALA A 85 1.95 6.51 -22.49
CA ALA A 85 2.71 5.37 -21.99
C ALA A 85 1.81 4.21 -21.55
N ASP A 86 2.19 3.01 -21.96
CA ASP A 86 1.63 1.74 -21.53
C ASP A 86 2.35 1.22 -20.26
N SER A 87 1.94 0.07 -19.74
CA SER A 87 2.55 -0.48 -18.53
C SER A 87 4.03 -0.77 -18.69
N THR A 88 4.45 -1.26 -19.86
CA THR A 88 5.85 -1.60 -20.14
C THR A 88 6.74 -0.35 -20.14
N ALA A 89 6.28 0.77 -20.72
CA ALA A 89 6.98 2.04 -20.68
C ALA A 89 7.12 2.56 -19.24
N TRP A 90 6.07 2.47 -18.41
CA TRP A 90 6.16 2.84 -16.99
C TRP A 90 7.12 1.95 -16.21
N GLU A 91 7.07 0.64 -16.42
CA GLU A 91 7.95 -0.34 -15.75
C GLU A 91 9.42 -0.19 -16.15
N SER A 92 9.71 0.44 -17.29
CA SER A 92 11.09 0.76 -17.67
C SER A 92 11.74 1.82 -16.77
N LEU A 93 10.95 2.56 -16.00
CA LEU A 93 11.43 3.59 -15.08
C LEU A 93 11.89 2.98 -13.75
N LYS A 94 13.11 3.35 -13.32
CA LYS A 94 13.69 2.86 -12.06
C LYS A 94 12.80 3.17 -10.85
N GLY A 95 12.33 2.12 -10.19
CA GLY A 95 11.47 2.21 -9.00
C GLY A 95 9.97 2.12 -9.30
N ILE A 96 9.59 1.93 -10.56
CA ILE A 96 8.22 1.63 -10.97
C ILE A 96 8.13 0.15 -11.33
N GLY A 97 7.43 -0.61 -10.49
CA GLY A 97 7.07 -2.00 -10.81
C GLY A 97 5.64 -2.11 -11.37
N PRO A 98 5.20 -3.33 -11.72
CA PRO A 98 3.90 -3.57 -12.37
C PRO A 98 2.71 -2.99 -11.59
N VAL A 99 2.75 -3.07 -10.26
CA VAL A 99 1.69 -2.54 -9.39
C VAL A 99 1.60 -1.01 -9.47
N LEU A 100 2.75 -0.31 -9.45
CA LEU A 100 2.76 1.15 -9.54
C LEU A 100 2.38 1.63 -10.94
N ALA A 101 2.90 0.96 -11.98
CA ALA A 101 2.51 1.24 -13.37
C ALA A 101 0.99 1.14 -13.56
N ALA A 102 0.39 0.05 -13.08
CA ALA A 102 -1.07 -0.14 -13.13
C ALA A 102 -1.83 0.95 -12.36
N ARG A 103 -1.33 1.41 -11.21
CA ARG A 103 -1.96 2.49 -10.44
C ARG A 103 -1.87 3.83 -11.16
N ILE A 104 -0.73 4.16 -11.77
CA ILE A 104 -0.55 5.40 -12.53
C ILE A 104 -1.51 5.42 -13.72
N ILE A 105 -1.60 4.31 -14.45
CA ILE A 105 -2.53 4.16 -15.59
C ILE A 105 -3.98 4.31 -15.14
N ARG A 106 -4.40 3.60 -14.09
CA ARG A 106 -5.77 3.73 -13.55
C ARG A 106 -6.08 5.15 -13.08
N PHE A 107 -5.09 5.83 -12.49
CA PHE A 107 -5.25 7.21 -12.05
C PHE A 107 -5.41 8.16 -13.24
N ARG A 108 -4.55 8.03 -14.27
CA ARG A 108 -4.68 8.75 -15.56
C ARG A 108 -6.07 8.58 -16.16
N ASP A 109 -6.55 7.34 -16.23
CA ASP A 109 -7.81 7.02 -16.91
C ASP A 109 -9.02 7.60 -16.15
N LYS A 110 -9.00 7.57 -14.81
CA LYS A 110 -10.04 8.20 -13.98
C LYS A 110 -10.01 9.73 -14.01
N LEU A 111 -8.81 10.30 -14.10
CA LEU A 111 -8.59 11.74 -14.20
C LEU A 111 -9.00 12.27 -15.57
N GLY A 112 -8.94 11.44 -16.61
CA GLY A 112 -9.20 11.86 -18.00
C GLY A 112 -7.94 12.32 -18.74
N GLY A 113 -6.76 11.92 -18.25
CA GLY A 113 -5.45 12.39 -18.69
C GLY A 113 -4.79 13.30 -17.66
N PHE A 114 -3.48 13.48 -17.75
CA PHE A 114 -2.71 14.42 -16.96
C PHE A 114 -2.56 15.74 -17.72
N TYR A 115 -2.88 16.86 -17.08
CA TYR A 115 -2.54 18.21 -17.58
C TYR A 115 -1.14 18.64 -17.14
N ALA A 116 -0.59 18.05 -16.08
CA ALA A 116 0.74 18.37 -15.58
C ALA A 116 1.47 17.13 -15.05
N ILE A 117 2.80 17.10 -15.21
CA ILE A 117 3.67 16.01 -14.71
C ILE A 117 3.54 15.87 -13.19
N SER A 118 3.35 16.97 -12.47
CA SER A 118 3.21 16.99 -11.02
C SER A 118 2.04 16.14 -10.51
N GLN A 119 0.98 15.95 -11.31
CA GLN A 119 -0.19 15.16 -10.91
C GLN A 119 0.14 13.69 -10.67
N ILE A 120 1.20 13.16 -11.28
CA ILE A 120 1.62 11.77 -11.07
C ILE A 120 1.96 11.52 -9.60
N ARG A 121 2.46 12.54 -8.88
CA ARG A 121 2.71 12.48 -7.42
C ARG A 121 1.48 12.14 -6.61
N GLU A 122 0.29 12.46 -7.12
CA GLU A 122 -0.98 12.20 -6.45
C GLU A 122 -1.43 10.73 -6.60
N THR A 123 -0.69 9.93 -7.38
CA THR A 123 -0.96 8.49 -7.52
C THR A 123 -0.75 7.77 -6.19
N TYR A 124 -1.77 7.03 -5.75
CA TYR A 124 -1.73 6.29 -4.49
C TYR A 124 -0.54 5.33 -4.38
N GLY A 125 0.23 5.51 -3.31
CA GLY A 125 1.38 4.66 -2.99
C GLY A 125 2.61 4.90 -3.86
N LEU A 126 2.66 5.98 -4.65
CA LEU A 126 3.89 6.45 -5.27
C LEU A 126 4.66 7.32 -4.27
N PRO A 127 5.86 6.90 -3.80
CA PRO A 127 6.66 7.72 -2.91
C PRO A 127 7.22 8.95 -3.65
N ASP A 128 7.27 10.10 -2.96
CA ASP A 128 7.89 11.32 -3.51
C ASP A 128 9.33 11.09 -3.97
N SER A 129 10.09 10.25 -3.25
CA SER A 129 11.46 9.89 -3.61
C SER A 129 11.55 9.11 -4.92
N THR A 130 10.54 8.31 -5.26
CA THR A 130 10.43 7.63 -6.55
C THR A 130 10.02 8.61 -7.63
N PHE A 131 9.04 9.47 -7.38
CA PHE A 131 8.63 10.51 -8.33
C PHE A 131 9.81 11.41 -8.75
N ASN A 132 10.59 11.89 -7.79
CA ASN A 132 11.74 12.76 -8.06
C ASN A 132 12.80 12.08 -8.95
N LYS A 133 12.96 10.75 -8.85
CA LYS A 133 13.89 9.98 -9.70
C LYS A 133 13.38 9.84 -11.12
N ILE A 134 12.07 9.72 -11.30
CA ILE A 134 11.48 9.48 -12.63
C ILE A 134 11.12 10.77 -13.36
N GLN A 135 10.86 11.87 -12.65
CA GLN A 135 10.43 13.16 -13.21
C GLN A 135 11.28 13.63 -14.41
N PRO A 136 12.63 13.53 -14.42
CA PRO A 136 13.44 13.96 -15.56
C PRO A 136 13.13 13.23 -16.87
N TYR A 137 12.52 12.05 -16.80
CA TYR A 137 12.19 11.20 -17.94
C TYR A 137 10.72 11.31 -18.36
N LEU A 138 9.92 12.13 -17.69
CA LEU A 138 8.51 12.31 -18.00
C LEU A 138 8.32 13.47 -18.98
N ARG A 139 7.46 13.28 -19.97
CA ARG A 139 7.08 14.30 -20.95
C ARG A 139 5.57 14.46 -20.98
N LEU A 140 5.13 15.71 -21.05
CA LEU A 140 3.75 16.09 -21.25
C LEU A 140 3.64 16.58 -22.70
N ASN A 141 3.12 15.74 -23.59
CA ASN A 141 2.78 16.18 -24.93
C ASN A 141 1.33 16.67 -24.97
N ALA A 142 1.02 17.53 -25.95
CA ALA A 142 -0.33 18.04 -26.14
C ALA A 142 -1.32 16.88 -26.41
N VAL A 143 -2.23 16.65 -25.47
CA VAL A 143 -3.31 15.66 -25.57
C VAL A 143 -4.60 16.32 -25.09
N SER A 144 -5.71 16.00 -25.75
CA SER A 144 -7.04 16.45 -25.34
C SER A 144 -7.48 15.70 -24.09
N LEU A 145 -7.69 16.43 -22.98
CA LEU A 145 -8.18 15.86 -21.74
C LEU A 145 -9.66 15.46 -21.90
N LYS A 146 -10.03 14.30 -21.34
CA LYS A 146 -11.43 13.89 -21.27
C LYS A 146 -12.16 14.75 -20.25
N LYS A 147 -12.91 15.73 -20.73
CA LYS A 147 -13.73 16.61 -19.89
C LYS A 147 -15.07 15.99 -19.54
N LEU A 148 -15.51 16.22 -18.31
CA LEU A 148 -16.79 15.80 -17.76
C LEU A 148 -17.81 16.94 -17.80
N ASP A 149 -19.00 16.67 -18.32
CA ASP A 149 -20.06 17.66 -18.37
C ASP A 149 -20.82 17.71 -17.03
N LEU A 150 -20.77 18.86 -16.36
CA LEU A 150 -21.42 19.07 -15.07
C LEU A 150 -22.95 19.10 -15.15
N ASN A 151 -23.51 19.40 -16.32
CA ASN A 151 -24.96 19.54 -16.48
C ASN A 151 -25.63 18.20 -16.80
N SER A 152 -24.95 17.31 -17.52
CA SER A 152 -25.51 16.03 -17.96
C SER A 152 -25.02 14.81 -17.17
N ALA A 153 -23.81 14.84 -16.59
CA ALA A 153 -23.29 13.68 -15.86
C ALA A 153 -24.12 13.37 -14.61
N ASP A 154 -24.29 12.08 -14.31
CA ASP A 154 -24.92 11.61 -13.08
C ASP A 154 -23.94 11.65 -11.88
N GLU A 155 -24.49 11.50 -10.68
CA GLU A 155 -23.70 11.55 -9.43
C GLU A 155 -22.60 10.49 -9.41
N GLN A 156 -22.86 9.27 -9.93
CA GLN A 156 -21.88 8.19 -9.88
C GLN A 156 -20.72 8.47 -10.83
N THR A 157 -21.00 8.95 -12.05
CA THR A 157 -19.94 9.34 -13.00
C THR A 157 -19.11 10.49 -12.47
N LEU A 158 -19.74 11.51 -11.87
CA LEU A 158 -19.03 12.59 -11.18
C LEU A 158 -18.11 12.05 -10.07
N ALA A 159 -18.62 11.14 -9.23
CA ALA A 159 -17.89 10.56 -8.11
C ALA A 159 -16.67 9.69 -8.50
N GLN A 160 -16.58 9.26 -9.76
CA GLN A 160 -15.44 8.48 -10.25
C GLN A 160 -14.18 9.33 -10.46
N HIS A 161 -14.34 10.64 -10.66
CA HIS A 161 -13.24 11.54 -10.92
C HIS A 161 -12.43 11.81 -9.63
N PRO A 162 -11.08 11.74 -9.62
CA PRO A 162 -10.29 11.83 -8.40
C PRO A 162 -10.48 13.10 -7.57
N TYR A 163 -10.77 14.23 -8.23
CA TYR A 163 -11.04 15.51 -7.56
C TYR A 163 -12.51 15.73 -7.21
N ILE A 164 -13.42 14.93 -7.77
CA ILE A 164 -14.86 15.01 -7.49
C ILE A 164 -15.23 13.75 -6.71
N ARG A 165 -14.99 13.77 -5.41
CA ARG A 165 -15.41 12.67 -4.54
C ARG A 165 -16.93 12.67 -4.37
N TYR A 166 -17.48 11.54 -3.93
CA TYR A 166 -18.92 11.34 -3.73
C TYR A 166 -19.66 12.53 -3.10
N LYS A 167 -19.12 13.11 -2.01
CA LYS A 167 -19.73 14.26 -1.35
C LYS A 167 -19.85 15.49 -2.27
N LEU A 168 -18.81 15.78 -3.04
CA LEU A 168 -18.82 16.90 -3.99
C LEU A 168 -19.74 16.59 -5.18
N ALA A 169 -19.71 15.36 -5.71
CA ALA A 169 -20.61 14.93 -6.78
C ALA A 169 -22.09 15.15 -6.41
N ARG A 170 -22.48 14.74 -5.19
CA ARG A 170 -23.82 14.96 -4.66
C ARG A 170 -24.19 16.43 -4.58
N LEU A 171 -23.27 17.27 -4.12
CA LEU A 171 -23.49 18.72 -4.03
C LEU A 171 -23.63 19.37 -5.41
N ILE A 172 -22.88 18.93 -6.41
CA ILE A 172 -22.99 19.40 -7.80
C ILE A 172 -24.40 19.12 -8.35
N VAL A 173 -24.89 17.88 -8.18
CA VAL A 173 -26.23 17.49 -8.63
C VAL A 173 -27.33 18.25 -7.89
N LEU A 174 -27.20 18.41 -6.57
CA LEU A 174 -28.16 19.18 -5.77
C LEU A 174 -28.15 20.67 -6.16
N TYR A 175 -26.98 21.25 -6.38
CA TYR A 175 -26.83 22.64 -6.77
C TYR A 175 -27.53 22.92 -8.09
N ARG A 176 -27.30 22.10 -9.13
CA ARG A 176 -27.94 22.30 -10.44
C ARG A 176 -29.45 22.04 -10.42
N SER A 177 -29.93 21.17 -9.52
CA SER A 177 -31.36 20.92 -9.33
C SER A 177 -32.07 22.12 -8.68
N ASN A 178 -31.38 22.85 -7.80
CA ASN A 178 -31.97 23.95 -7.04
C ASN A 178 -31.80 25.33 -7.73
N ASN A 179 -30.71 25.53 -8.46
CA ASN A 179 -30.36 26.82 -9.07
C ASN A 179 -30.47 26.83 -10.60
N GLY A 180 -30.72 25.68 -11.22
CA GLY A 180 -30.64 25.50 -12.67
C GLY A 180 -29.24 25.04 -13.13
N PRO A 181 -29.05 24.79 -14.43
CA PRO A 181 -27.80 24.30 -14.97
C PRO A 181 -26.65 25.30 -14.77
N PHE A 182 -25.43 24.78 -14.61
CA PHE A 182 -24.21 25.59 -14.59
C PHE A 182 -24.04 26.28 -15.93
N SER A 183 -23.86 27.60 -15.91
CA SER A 183 -23.64 28.42 -17.12
C SER A 183 -22.15 28.51 -17.44
N GLN A 184 -21.30 28.46 -16.41
CA GLN A 184 -19.86 28.55 -16.50
C GLN A 184 -19.20 27.71 -15.41
N ALA A 185 -17.95 27.30 -15.62
CA ALA A 185 -17.22 26.47 -14.65
C ALA A 185 -17.06 27.14 -13.28
N THR A 186 -16.92 28.48 -13.25
CA THR A 186 -16.74 29.27 -12.02
C THR A 186 -17.93 29.22 -11.07
N ASP A 187 -19.12 28.85 -11.55
CA ASP A 187 -20.33 28.68 -10.73
C ASP A 187 -20.13 27.61 -9.63
N LEU A 188 -19.17 26.69 -9.80
CA LEU A 188 -18.79 25.71 -8.78
C LEU A 188 -18.32 26.34 -7.46
N LEU A 189 -17.74 27.56 -7.49
CA LEU A 189 -17.31 28.26 -6.27
C LEU A 189 -18.48 28.62 -5.34
N GLY A 190 -19.72 28.58 -5.84
CA GLY A 190 -20.92 28.73 -5.02
C GLY A 190 -21.24 27.50 -4.15
N ILE A 191 -20.56 26.37 -4.36
CA ILE A 191 -20.75 25.15 -3.58
C ILE A 191 -19.86 25.22 -2.32
N PRO A 192 -20.40 25.05 -1.10
CA PRO A 192 -19.65 25.19 0.17
C PRO A 192 -18.42 24.28 0.36
N LEU A 193 -18.16 23.35 -0.55
CA LEU A 193 -17.03 22.41 -0.52
C LEU A 193 -15.94 22.75 -1.55
N VAL A 194 -16.18 23.70 -2.45
CA VAL A 194 -15.26 24.06 -3.52
C VAL A 194 -14.56 25.36 -3.13
N ASP A 195 -13.31 25.24 -2.68
CA ASP A 195 -12.41 26.37 -2.55
C ASP A 195 -11.65 26.62 -3.87
N ASP A 196 -10.86 27.70 -3.91
CA ASP A 196 -10.05 28.05 -5.09
C ASP A 196 -9.09 26.92 -5.48
N SER A 197 -8.51 26.21 -4.53
CA SER A 197 -7.55 25.13 -4.78
C SER A 197 -8.22 23.95 -5.50
N ILE A 198 -9.37 23.51 -5.00
CA ILE A 198 -10.20 22.46 -5.59
C ILE A 198 -10.68 22.90 -6.96
N TYR A 199 -11.16 24.14 -7.10
CA TYR A 199 -11.61 24.69 -8.37
C TYR A 199 -10.50 24.66 -9.44
N ARG A 200 -9.28 25.15 -9.12
CA ARG A 200 -8.13 25.13 -10.04
C ARG A 200 -7.76 23.74 -10.52
N LYS A 201 -7.93 22.73 -9.67
CA LYS A 201 -7.70 21.34 -10.06
C LYS A 201 -8.79 20.80 -10.99
N ILE A 202 -10.05 21.09 -10.67
CA ILE A 202 -11.21 20.55 -11.38
C ILE A 202 -11.44 21.25 -12.73
N GLU A 203 -11.15 22.56 -12.86
CA GLU A 203 -11.48 23.36 -14.06
C GLU A 203 -10.90 22.80 -15.37
N HIS A 204 -9.77 22.09 -15.28
CA HIS A 204 -9.12 21.44 -16.42
C HIS A 204 -9.92 20.24 -16.97
N TYR A 205 -10.76 19.62 -16.13
CA TYR A 205 -11.44 18.35 -16.38
C TYR A 205 -12.96 18.46 -16.52
N ILE A 206 -13.50 19.68 -16.51
CA ILE A 206 -14.93 19.91 -16.58
C ILE A 206 -15.32 20.76 -17.79
N LYS A 207 -16.57 20.61 -18.19
CA LYS A 207 -17.24 21.48 -19.15
C LYS A 207 -18.68 21.71 -18.70
N THR A 208 -19.26 22.80 -19.16
CA THR A 208 -20.66 23.15 -18.95
C THR A 208 -21.27 23.30 -20.33
N GLU A 209 -21.71 22.18 -20.92
CA GLU A 209 -22.44 22.25 -22.18
C GLU A 209 -23.88 22.62 -21.88
N LYS A 210 -24.45 23.50 -22.69
CA LYS A 210 -25.88 23.80 -22.64
C LYS A 210 -26.58 22.64 -23.34
N PRO A 211 -27.52 21.92 -22.69
CA PRO A 211 -28.23 20.84 -23.36
C PRO A 211 -28.92 21.40 -24.62
N PRO A 212 -28.94 20.66 -25.74
CA PRO A 212 -29.65 21.09 -26.94
C PRO A 212 -31.13 21.33 -26.58
N ILE A 213 -31.62 22.51 -26.96
CA ILE A 213 -33.01 22.95 -26.79
C ILE A 213 -33.94 22.01 -27.56
#